data_AF-L9ZLF3-F1
#
_entry.id   AF-L9ZLF3-F1
#
_cell.length_a   1.000
_cell.length_b   1.000
_cell.length_c   1.000
_cell.angle_alpha   90.00
_cell.angle_beta   90.00
_cell.angle_gamma   90.00
#
_symmetry.space_group_name_H-M   'P 1'
#
loop_
_entity.id
_entity.type
_entity.pdbx_description
1 polymer ?
#
loop_
_entity_poly.entity_id
_entity_poly.type
_entity_poly.pdbx_seq_one_letter_code
_entity_poly.pdbx_strand_id
1 'polypeptide(L)'
;MSDRLMRVNAYTTLDYVEATATGHEFEFDSVAVANATTDREEPECVRFQVELDNATDQHFPKHMTELELTPDQARELASELEKYADRVEDAAE
;
A
#
# COMPACT_ATOMS: atom_id res chain seq x y z
N MET A 1 -9.98 -0.53 16.80
CA MET A 1 -10.00 0.40 15.66
C MET A 1 -9.40 1.72 16.14
N SER A 2 -8.30 1.68 16.89
CA SER A 2 -6.90 1.41 16.48
C SER A 2 -6.42 2.51 15.57
N ASP A 3 -6.25 3.69 16.16
CA ASP A 3 -5.47 4.89 15.80
C ASP A 3 -4.97 5.10 14.34
N ARG A 4 -5.53 4.52 13.27
CA ARG A 4 -4.95 4.59 11.91
C ARG A 4 -4.76 6.03 11.44
N LEU A 5 -3.63 6.29 10.80
CA LEU A 5 -3.32 7.56 10.13
C LEU A 5 -4.10 7.68 8.81
N MET A 6 -4.26 6.56 8.10
CA MET A 6 -5.01 6.50 6.85
C MET A 6 -6.50 6.27 7.09
N ARG A 7 -7.34 6.97 6.32
CA ARG A 7 -8.79 6.80 6.36
C ARG A 7 -9.25 5.62 5.52
N VAL A 8 -9.46 4.47 6.16
CA VAL A 8 -10.02 3.27 5.52
C VAL A 8 -11.52 3.42 5.27
N ASN A 9 -11.98 3.10 4.06
CA ASN A 9 -13.39 3.14 3.69
C ASN A 9 -13.68 2.18 2.51
N ALA A 10 -14.94 2.09 2.07
CA ALA A 10 -15.36 1.16 1.00
C ALA A 10 -14.72 1.41 -0.38
N TYR A 11 -14.03 2.53 -0.57
CA TYR A 11 -13.30 2.87 -1.80
C TYR A 11 -11.78 2.67 -1.65
N THR A 12 -11.31 2.16 -0.51
CA THR A 12 -9.91 1.80 -0.32
C THR A 12 -9.55 0.65 -1.25
N THR A 13 -8.42 0.76 -1.96
CA THR A 13 -8.00 -0.26 -2.94
C THR A 13 -7.82 -1.64 -2.31
N LEU A 14 -7.05 -1.74 -1.23
CA LEU A 14 -6.84 -2.95 -0.44
C LEU A 14 -6.96 -2.58 1.04
N ASP A 15 -8.09 -2.91 1.67
CA ASP A 15 -8.37 -2.67 3.10
C ASP A 15 -7.75 -3.72 4.02
N TYR A 16 -7.19 -4.78 3.44
CA TYR A 16 -6.43 -5.83 4.13
C TYR A 16 -5.45 -6.49 3.16
N VAL A 17 -4.16 -6.46 3.49
CA VAL A 17 -3.11 -7.21 2.78
C VAL A 17 -2.01 -7.61 3.77
N GLU A 18 -1.43 -8.79 3.60
CA GLU A 18 -0.23 -9.18 4.36
C GLU A 18 0.95 -8.29 3.98
N ALA A 19 1.73 -7.86 4.97
CA ALA A 19 2.84 -6.95 4.75
C ALA A 19 4.01 -7.25 5.69
N THR A 20 5.21 -7.09 5.16
CA THR A 20 6.45 -7.16 5.91
C THR A 20 7.18 -5.83 5.80
N ALA A 21 7.53 -5.24 6.93
CA ALA A 21 8.45 -4.12 6.99
C ALA A 21 9.85 -4.61 7.36
N THR A 22 10.82 -4.35 6.49
CA THR A 22 12.22 -4.71 6.71
C THR A 22 13.04 -3.44 6.96
N GLY A 23 13.61 -3.33 8.16
CA GLY A 23 14.59 -2.33 8.54
C GLY A 23 16.01 -2.89 8.57
N HIS A 24 16.99 -2.06 8.93
CA HIS A 24 18.39 -2.51 9.06
C HIS A 24 18.58 -3.58 10.14
N GLU A 25 17.84 -3.46 11.25
CA GLU A 25 17.99 -4.31 12.45
C GLU A 25 16.70 -5.07 12.80
N PHE A 26 15.65 -4.99 11.98
CA PHE A 26 14.37 -5.63 12.26
C PHE A 26 13.67 -6.10 10.98
N GLU A 27 12.81 -7.10 11.17
CA GLU A 27 11.78 -7.51 10.23
C GLU A 27 10.47 -7.61 11.01
N PHE A 28 9.40 -7.03 10.48
CA PHE A 28 8.11 -6.97 11.15
C PHE A 28 6.99 -7.37 10.19
N ASP A 29 6.38 -8.52 10.46
CA ASP A 29 5.20 -9.00 9.74
C ASP A 29 3.93 -8.50 10.40
N SER A 30 3.02 -7.97 9.58
CA SER A 30 1.72 -7.50 10.02
C SER A 30 0.74 -7.43 8.83
N VAL A 31 -0.42 -6.85 9.07
CA VAL A 31 -1.39 -6.51 8.05
C VAL A 31 -1.26 -5.04 7.68
N ALA A 32 -1.43 -4.71 6.42
CA ALA A 32 -1.43 -3.35 5.91
C ALA A 32 -2.73 -3.00 5.21
N VAL A 33 -2.87 -1.70 4.97
CA VAL A 33 -3.82 -1.14 4.02
C VAL A 33 -3.02 -0.44 2.94
N ALA A 34 -3.39 -0.64 1.67
CA ALA A 34 -2.79 0.02 0.53
C ALA A 34 -3.88 0.70 -0.30
N ASN A 35 -3.64 1.94 -0.71
CA ASN A 35 -4.68 2.77 -1.33
C ASN A 35 -4.13 3.66 -2.43
N ALA A 36 -4.70 3.56 -3.63
CA ALA A 36 -4.46 4.49 -4.73
C ALA A 36 -5.63 5.48 -4.84
N THR A 37 -5.34 6.78 -4.75
CA THR A 37 -6.36 7.84 -4.86
C THR A 37 -5.83 9.06 -5.59
N THR A 38 -6.72 10.00 -5.90
CA THR A 38 -6.36 11.33 -6.37
C THR A 38 -7.38 12.33 -5.83
N ASP A 39 -7.10 13.63 -5.94
CA ASP A 39 -8.07 14.65 -5.54
C ASP A 39 -9.27 14.68 -6.49
N ARG A 40 -10.44 15.03 -5.95
CA ARG A 40 -11.70 15.03 -6.71
C ARG A 40 -11.80 16.20 -7.69
N GLU A 41 -11.18 17.32 -7.33
CA GLU A 41 -11.15 18.55 -8.11
C GLU A 41 -9.68 18.83 -8.43
N GLU A 42 -9.39 19.12 -9.69
CA GLU A 42 -8.04 19.47 -10.18
C GLU A 42 -6.92 18.48 -9.77
N PRO A 43 -7.01 17.19 -10.15
CA PRO A 43 -6.02 16.19 -9.74
C PRO A 43 -4.64 16.46 -10.36
N GLU A 44 -3.63 16.62 -9.50
CA GLU A 44 -2.25 16.88 -9.92
C GLU A 44 -1.39 15.60 -9.96
N CYS A 45 -1.68 14.63 -9.09
CA CYS A 45 -0.94 13.38 -8.96
C CYS A 45 -1.86 12.20 -8.58
N VAL A 46 -1.33 10.98 -8.69
CA VAL A 46 -1.90 9.78 -8.06
C VAL A 46 -1.18 9.55 -6.75
N ARG A 47 -1.90 9.55 -5.63
CA ARG A 47 -1.36 9.22 -4.31
C ARG A 47 -1.48 7.72 -4.09
N PHE A 48 -0.34 7.06 -3.87
CA PHE A 48 -0.30 5.68 -3.41
C PHE A 48 0.18 5.64 -1.96
N GLN A 49 -0.71 5.23 -1.06
CA GLN A 49 -0.51 5.24 0.38
C GLN A 49 -0.45 3.82 0.92
N VAL A 50 0.44 3.57 1.89
CA VAL A 50 0.56 2.30 2.61
C VAL A 50 0.68 2.58 4.11
N GLU A 51 -0.10 1.87 4.92
CA GLU A 51 -0.01 1.89 6.38
C GLU A 51 -0.09 0.46 6.94
N LEU A 52 0.95 0.04 7.66
CA LEU A 52 0.97 -1.22 8.40
C LEU A 52 0.32 -1.03 9.77
N ASP A 53 -0.42 -2.03 10.25
CA ASP A 53 -0.87 -2.08 11.63
C ASP A 53 0.31 -2.36 12.55
N ASN A 54 0.66 -1.39 13.40
CA ASN A 54 1.79 -1.49 14.31
C ASN A 54 1.37 -1.79 15.76
N ALA A 55 0.13 -2.24 16.00
CA ALA A 55 -0.41 -2.42 17.35
C ALA A 55 0.44 -3.34 18.25
N THR A 56 1.28 -4.20 17.67
CA THR A 56 2.05 -5.23 18.38
C THR A 56 3.56 -4.95 18.50
N ASP A 57 4.12 -3.93 17.83
CA ASP A 57 5.57 -3.70 17.80
C ASP A 57 5.97 -2.27 18.21
N GLN A 58 6.88 -2.19 19.18
CA GLN A 58 7.44 -0.94 19.69
C GLN A 58 8.62 -0.42 18.85
N HIS A 59 9.27 -1.29 18.07
CA HIS A 59 10.42 -0.94 17.22
C HIS A 59 10.00 -0.46 15.83
N PHE A 60 8.73 -0.61 15.48
CA PHE A 60 8.14 -0.11 14.25
C PHE A 60 7.24 1.10 14.55
N PRO A 61 7.76 2.34 14.41
CA PRO A 61 6.98 3.54 14.71
C PRO A 61 5.76 3.59 13.81
N LYS A 62 4.63 3.98 14.38
CA LYS A 62 3.41 4.18 13.62
C LYS A 62 3.60 5.21 12.51
N HIS A 63 3.44 4.79 11.27
CA HIS A 63 3.57 5.65 10.10
C HIS A 63 2.66 5.23 8.97
N MET A 64 2.44 6.18 8.06
CA MET A 64 1.88 5.96 6.73
C MET A 64 2.89 6.53 5.74
N THR A 65 3.17 5.79 4.67
CA THR A 65 4.03 6.25 3.59
C THR A 65 3.17 6.56 2.37
N GLU A 66 3.42 7.71 1.76
CA GLU A 66 2.74 8.17 0.57
C GLU A 66 3.75 8.41 -0.56
N LEU A 67 3.39 7.93 -1.76
CA LEU A 67 4.06 8.28 -3.01
C LEU A 67 3.12 9.17 -3.82
N GLU A 68 3.64 10.31 -4.29
CA GLU A 68 2.99 11.13 -5.31
C GLU A 68 3.51 10.72 -6.69
N LEU A 69 2.67 10.02 -7.44
CA LEU A 69 3.01 9.48 -8.75
C LEU A 69 2.44 10.37 -9.84
N THR A 70 3.22 10.61 -10.89
CA THR A 70 2.66 11.12 -12.13
C THR A 70 1.72 10.07 -12.76
N PRO A 71 0.81 10.46 -13.66
CA PRO A 71 -0.05 9.50 -14.34
C PRO A 71 0.71 8.37 -15.05
N ASP A 72 1.89 8.66 -15.61
CA ASP A 72 2.68 7.66 -16.33
C ASP A 72 3.37 6.67 -15.37
N GLN A 73 3.91 7.16 -14.24
CA GLN A 73 4.47 6.30 -13.20
C GLN A 73 3.41 5.37 -12.59
N ALA A 74 2.20 5.89 -12.37
CA ALA A 74 1.10 5.07 -11.85
C ALA A 74 0.70 3.95 -12.83
N ARG A 75 0.65 4.24 -14.13
CA ARG A 75 0.35 3.24 -15.17
C ARG A 75 1.47 2.20 -15.30
N GLU A 76 2.73 2.62 -15.21
CA GLU A 76 3.86 1.70 -15.23
C GLU A 76 3.81 0.72 -14.05
N LEU A 77 3.57 1.24 -12.83
CA LEU A 77 3.41 0.39 -11.64
C LEU A 77 2.24 -0.59 -11.80
N ALA A 78 1.08 -0.12 -12.28
CA ALA A 78 -0.07 -0.99 -12.51
C ALA A 78 0.23 -2.10 -13.53
N SER A 79 0.91 -1.78 -14.63
CA SER A 79 1.27 -2.76 -15.66
C SER A 79 2.23 -3.84 -15.14
N GLU A 80 3.21 -3.48 -14.31
CA GLU A 80 4.08 -4.48 -13.69
C GLU A 80 3.31 -5.35 -12.68
N LEU A 81 2.37 -4.77 -11.90
CA LEU A 81 1.51 -5.54 -10.99
C LEU A 81 0.66 -6.57 -11.75
N GLU A 82 0.01 -6.19 -12.85
CA GLU A 82 -0.77 -7.09 -13.71
C GLU A 82 0.10 -8.23 -14.26
N LYS A 83 1.26 -7.89 -14.85
CA LYS A 83 2.21 -8.87 -15.40
C LYS A 83 2.69 -9.89 -14.36
N TYR A 84 2.94 -9.48 -13.12
CA TYR A 84 3.36 -10.43 -12.07
C TYR A 84 2.18 -11.23 -11.51
N ALA A 85 0.96 -10.69 -11.53
CA ALA A 85 -0.24 -11.45 -11.22
C ALA A 85 -0.45 -12.59 -12.23
N ASP A 86 -0.40 -12.30 -13.54
CA ASP A 86 -0.51 -13.30 -14.61
C ASP A 86 0.52 -14.42 -14.41
N ARG A 87 1.76 -14.07 -14.07
CA ARG A 87 2.82 -15.07 -13.82
C ARG A 87 2.55 -15.97 -12.61
N VAL A 88 1.90 -15.45 -11.57
CA VAL A 88 1.51 -16.23 -10.38
C VAL A 88 0.38 -17.20 -10.76
N GLU A 89 -0.58 -16.76 -11.56
CA GLU A 89 -1.68 -17.58 -12.05
C GLU A 89 -1.18 -18.70 -12.98
N ASP A 90 -0.33 -18.37 -13.95
CA ASP A 90 0.29 -19.33 -14.87
C ASP A 90 1.12 -20.40 -14.15
N ALA A 91 1.76 -20.06 -13.02
CA ALA A 91 2.55 -21.00 -12.23
C ALA A 91 1.69 -21.92 -11.35
N ALA A 92 0.42 -21.59 -11.15
CA ALA A 92 -0.54 -22.37 -10.37
C ALA A 92 -1.33 -23.39 -11.21
N GLU A 93 -1.22 -23.34 -12.55
CA GLU A 93 -1.76 -24.31 -13.52
C GLU A 93 -0.83 -25.52 -13.73
#